data_AF-A0A1C4ZIY7-F1
#
_entry.id   AF-A0A1C4ZIY7-F1
#
_cell.length_a   1.000
_cell.length_b   1.000
_cell.length_c   1.000
_cell.angle_alpha   90.00
_cell.angle_beta   90.00
_cell.angle_gamma   90.00
#
_symmetry.space_group_name_H-M   'P 1'
#
loop_
_entity.id
_entity.type
_entity.pdbx_description
1 polymer ?
#
loop_
_entity_poly.entity_id
_entity_poly.type
_entity_poly.pdbx_seq_one_letter_code
_entity_poly.pdbx_strand_id
1 'polypeptide(L)'
;MREEFRLGGVDLGMDGDRSSVVISASGILTAELSAATTPAGTSEWALAPPLLYFRGVPLTPAGDTMTLTVDDDASDDYDIALYFIGHRDVRGTLTVRPDGLLIFTGLVTSDGVNPAQQLTVSQRLRGMGD
;
A
#
# COMPACT_ATOMS: atom_id res chain seq x y z
N MET A 1 -0.81 -7.85 -14.93
CA MET A 1 -1.44 -7.59 -13.62
C MET A 1 -2.40 -6.41 -13.78
N ARG A 2 -3.58 -6.47 -13.18
CA ARG A 2 -4.55 -5.37 -13.13
C ARG A 2 -4.33 -4.61 -11.82
N GLU A 3 -4.65 -3.32 -11.79
CA GLU A 3 -4.63 -2.55 -10.55
C GLU A 3 -5.65 -3.14 -9.57
N GLU A 4 -5.26 -3.32 -8.31
CA GLU A 4 -6.08 -3.99 -7.31
C GLU A 4 -5.79 -3.48 -5.90
N PHE A 5 -6.81 -3.56 -5.04
CA PHE A 5 -6.67 -3.38 -3.60
C PHE A 5 -7.43 -4.52 -2.92
N ARG A 6 -6.71 -5.50 -2.38
CA ARG A 6 -7.28 -6.72 -1.81
C ARG A 6 -6.90 -6.86 -0.35
N LEU A 7 -7.89 -6.99 0.52
CA LEU A 7 -7.73 -7.15 1.97
C LEU A 7 -8.48 -8.41 2.44
N GLY A 8 -7.79 -9.30 3.15
CA GLY A 8 -8.37 -10.55 3.65
C GLY A 8 -8.95 -11.45 2.54
N GLY A 9 -8.43 -11.34 1.31
CA GLY A 9 -8.94 -12.06 0.14
C GLY A 9 -10.11 -11.38 -0.58
N VAL A 10 -10.66 -10.29 -0.04
CA VAL A 10 -11.72 -9.49 -0.66
C VAL A 10 -11.11 -8.41 -1.55
N ASP A 11 -11.50 -8.39 -2.81
CA ASP A 11 -11.13 -7.33 -3.75
C ASP A 11 -12.03 -6.10 -3.55
N LEU A 12 -11.44 -5.00 -3.14
CA LEU A 12 -12.12 -3.73 -2.89
C LEU A 12 -12.03 -2.77 -4.08
N GLY A 13 -11.30 -3.16 -5.13
CA GLY A 13 -10.96 -2.32 -6.27
C GLY A 13 -10.00 -1.20 -5.91
N MET A 14 -9.28 -0.69 -6.91
CA MET A 14 -8.37 0.44 -6.77
C MET A 14 -9.06 1.75 -7.19
N ASP A 15 -8.98 2.80 -6.38
CA ASP A 15 -9.41 4.15 -6.76
C ASP A 15 -8.22 4.93 -7.32
N GLY A 16 -8.08 4.92 -8.65
CA GLY A 16 -6.96 5.59 -9.32
C GLY A 16 -7.02 7.12 -9.29
N ASP A 17 -8.14 7.73 -8.94
CA ASP A 17 -8.28 9.20 -8.88
C ASP A 17 -7.93 9.73 -7.48
N ARG A 18 -8.16 8.91 -6.45
CA ARG A 18 -7.73 9.20 -5.07
C ARG A 18 -6.35 8.65 -4.73
N SER A 19 -5.74 7.89 -5.62
CA SER A 19 -4.42 7.34 -5.40
C SER A 19 -3.34 8.16 -6.09
N SER A 20 -2.20 8.26 -5.43
CA SER A 20 -1.03 8.99 -5.93
C SER A 20 0.24 8.22 -5.60
N VAL A 21 1.19 8.27 -6.51
CA VAL A 21 2.53 7.71 -6.29
C VAL A 21 3.56 8.64 -6.89
N VAL A 22 4.55 9.00 -6.09
CA VAL A 22 5.68 9.84 -6.49
C VAL A 22 6.96 9.16 -6.02
N ILE A 23 7.91 8.98 -6.95
CA ILE A 23 9.25 8.48 -6.64
C ILE A 23 10.23 9.57 -7.09
N SER A 24 11.05 10.06 -6.15
CA SER A 24 12.08 11.05 -6.47
C SER A 24 13.24 10.41 -7.26
N ALA A 25 14.07 11.24 -7.90
CA ALA A 25 15.29 10.79 -8.55
C ALA A 25 16.28 10.12 -7.58
N SER A 26 16.18 10.39 -6.28
CA SER A 26 16.98 9.75 -5.23
C SER A 26 16.34 8.47 -4.68
N GLY A 27 15.27 7.96 -5.30
CA GLY A 27 14.62 6.72 -4.91
C GLY A 27 13.72 6.83 -3.66
N ILE A 28 13.30 8.04 -3.29
CA ILE A 28 12.38 8.24 -2.17
C ILE A 28 10.94 8.18 -2.67
N LEU A 29 10.14 7.30 -2.08
CA LEU A 29 8.74 7.09 -2.41
C LEU A 29 7.81 7.82 -1.44
N THR A 30 6.82 8.51 -2.01
CA THR A 30 5.60 8.88 -1.30
C THR A 30 4.41 8.33 -2.09
N ALA A 31 3.54 7.57 -1.43
CA ALA A 31 2.39 6.95 -2.06
C ALA A 31 1.18 6.99 -1.14
N GLU A 32 0.01 7.23 -1.73
CA GLU A 32 -1.30 7.08 -1.13
C GLU A 32 -2.12 6.20 -2.07
N LEU A 33 -2.49 5.00 -1.62
CA LEU A 33 -3.14 3.97 -2.42
C LEU A 33 -4.51 3.70 -1.81
N SER A 34 -5.56 4.23 -2.42
CA SER A 34 -6.94 4.13 -1.93
C SER A 34 -7.68 2.98 -2.60
N ALA A 35 -8.38 2.18 -1.79
CA ALA A 35 -9.40 1.29 -2.30
C ALA A 35 -10.58 2.10 -2.89
N ALA A 36 -11.31 1.50 -3.83
CA ALA A 36 -12.53 2.08 -4.40
C ALA A 36 -13.75 1.90 -3.51
N THR A 37 -13.75 0.86 -2.67
CA THR A 37 -14.89 0.52 -1.81
C THR A 37 -14.45 0.15 -0.41
N THR A 38 -15.38 0.22 0.53
CA THR A 38 -15.22 -0.27 1.90
C THR A 38 -15.63 -1.75 1.98
N PRO A 39 -14.93 -2.60 2.76
CA PRO A 39 -15.39 -3.95 3.07
C PRO A 39 -16.86 -4.01 3.52
N ALA A 40 -17.59 -5.05 3.10
CA ALA A 40 -18.97 -5.27 3.55
C ALA A 40 -19.02 -5.56 5.06
N GLY A 41 -20.09 -5.12 5.72
CA GLY A 41 -20.26 -5.31 7.17
C GLY A 41 -19.36 -4.41 8.03
N THR A 42 -18.70 -3.42 7.43
CA THR A 42 -17.97 -2.39 8.17
C THR A 42 -18.95 -1.49 8.91
N SER A 43 -18.58 -1.11 10.13
CA SER A 43 -19.28 -0.14 10.98
C SER A 43 -19.68 1.13 10.22
N GLU A 44 -20.81 1.74 10.60
CA GLU A 44 -21.27 3.06 10.14
C GLU A 44 -20.24 4.19 10.36
N TRP A 45 -19.21 3.92 11.17
CA TRP A 45 -18.12 4.82 11.50
C TRP A 45 -16.98 4.83 10.46
N ALA A 46 -16.99 3.94 9.47
CA ALA A 46 -16.01 3.97 8.39
C ALA A 46 -16.31 5.12 7.43
N LEU A 47 -15.57 6.22 7.60
CA LEU A 47 -15.77 7.46 6.84
C LEU A 47 -15.16 7.41 5.43
N ALA A 48 -14.28 6.44 5.15
CA ALA A 48 -13.61 6.30 3.86
C ALA A 48 -13.22 4.84 3.55
N PRO A 49 -13.03 4.50 2.26
CA PRO A 49 -12.35 3.26 1.85
C PRO A 49 -10.95 3.14 2.48
N PRO A 50 -10.43 1.90 2.66
CA PRO A 50 -9.07 1.69 3.11
C PRO A 50 -8.02 2.43 2.26
N LEU A 51 -7.04 3.03 2.92
CA LEU A 51 -5.93 3.76 2.32
C LEU A 51 -4.61 3.19 2.84
N LEU A 52 -3.81 2.59 1.96
CA LEU A 52 -2.43 2.23 2.26
C LEU A 52 -1.53 3.40 1.88
N TYR A 53 -0.70 3.89 2.79
CA TYR A 53 0.18 5.00 2.50
C TYR A 53 1.62 4.74 2.94
N PHE A 54 2.54 5.41 2.24
CA PHE A 54 3.98 5.43 2.50
C PHE A 54 4.43 6.89 2.38
N ARG A 55 5.10 7.46 3.39
CA ARG A 55 5.55 8.85 3.33
C ARG A 55 7.07 8.96 3.41
N GLY A 56 7.68 9.28 2.26
CA GLY A 56 9.11 9.59 2.19
C GLY A 56 10.03 8.38 2.46
N VAL A 57 9.61 7.18 2.05
CA VAL A 57 10.36 5.94 2.32
C VAL A 57 11.44 5.69 1.26
N PRO A 58 12.68 5.33 1.64
CA PRO A 58 13.71 5.00 0.68
C PRO A 58 13.47 3.62 0.05
N LEU A 59 13.54 3.54 -1.27
CA LEU A 59 13.59 2.28 -1.98
C LEU A 59 15.04 1.83 -2.18
N THR A 60 15.26 0.52 -2.08
CA THR A 60 16.55 -0.12 -2.31
C THR A 60 16.53 -0.89 -3.64
N PRO A 61 17.56 -0.73 -4.50
CA PRO A 61 17.68 -1.54 -5.72
C PRO A 61 17.81 -3.04 -5.40
N ALA A 62 17.06 -3.86 -6.14
CA ALA A 62 17.11 -5.32 -6.10
C ALA A 62 17.01 -5.85 -7.55
N GLY A 63 18.16 -6.02 -8.19
CA GLY A 63 18.23 -6.30 -9.63
C GLY A 63 17.60 -5.15 -10.43
N ASP A 64 16.63 -5.48 -11.29
CA ASP A 64 15.93 -4.48 -12.12
C ASP A 64 14.76 -3.81 -11.38
N THR A 65 14.47 -4.19 -10.14
CA THR A 65 13.37 -3.61 -9.34
C THR A 65 13.88 -2.70 -8.25
N MET A 66 13.02 -1.79 -7.78
CA MET A 66 13.21 -1.06 -6.53
C MET A 66 12.30 -1.66 -5.46
N THR A 67 12.80 -1.85 -4.24
CA THR A 67 12.09 -2.58 -3.18
C THR A 67 12.15 -1.87 -1.83
N LEU A 68 11.15 -2.12 -1.00
CA LEU A 68 11.15 -1.77 0.42
C LEU A 68 10.57 -2.96 1.18
N THR A 69 11.29 -3.42 2.21
CA THR A 69 10.73 -4.31 3.23
C THR A 69 10.11 -3.44 4.32
N VAL A 70 8.85 -3.68 4.63
CA VAL A 70 8.16 -3.06 5.75
C VAL A 70 8.14 -4.07 6.89
N ASP A 71 9.02 -3.86 7.85
CA ASP A 71 9.06 -4.53 9.14
C ASP A 71 8.83 -3.50 10.26
N ASP A 72 9.08 -3.89 11.51
CA ASP A 72 8.87 -3.00 12.67
C ASP A 72 9.81 -1.80 12.63
N ASP A 73 11.09 -2.02 12.30
CA ASP A 73 12.08 -0.95 12.21
C ASP A 73 11.68 0.08 11.14
N ALA A 74 11.25 -0.38 9.95
CA ALA A 74 10.78 0.52 8.89
C ALA A 74 9.50 1.28 9.27
N SER A 75 8.61 0.66 10.06
CA SER A 75 7.37 1.30 10.52
C SER A 75 7.61 2.32 11.63
N ASP A 76 8.67 2.13 12.43
CA ASP A 76 9.10 3.07 13.47
C ASP A 76 9.84 4.28 12.86
N ASP A 77 10.64 4.06 11.81
CA ASP A 77 11.42 5.11 11.15
C ASP A 77 10.59 5.97 10.18
N TYR A 78 9.50 5.42 9.63
CA TYR A 78 8.70 6.08 8.58
C TYR A 78 7.19 5.96 8.81
N ASP A 79 6.43 6.97 8.36
CA ASP A 79 4.97 6.94 8.42
C ASP A 79 4.43 6.02 7.30
N ILE A 80 4.23 4.75 7.65
CA ILE A 80 3.69 3.68 6.81
C ILE A 80 2.53 3.03 7.56
N ALA A 81 1.32 3.08 7.00
CA ALA A 81 0.18 2.39 7.60
C ALA A 81 -0.93 2.09 6.59
N LEU A 82 -1.83 1.19 7.00
CA LEU A 82 -3.16 1.10 6.44
C LEU A 82 -4.12 1.92 7.31
N TYR A 83 -4.69 2.98 6.75
CA TYR A 83 -5.78 3.72 7.37
C TYR A 83 -7.13 3.17 6.92
N PHE A 84 -8.03 2.91 7.87
CA PHE A 84 -9.42 2.56 7.57
C PHE A 84 -10.40 3.08 8.62
N ILE A 85 -10.60 2.33 9.72
CA ILE A 85 -11.30 2.81 10.93
C ILE A 85 -10.28 3.47 11.88
N GLY A 86 -9.02 3.09 11.76
CA GLY A 86 -7.87 3.67 12.44
C GLY A 86 -6.60 3.30 11.70
N HIS A 87 -5.46 3.71 12.23
CA HIS A 87 -4.15 3.32 11.72
C HIS A 87 -3.87 1.87 12.11
N ARG A 88 -3.49 1.06 11.12
CA ARG A 88 -3.12 -0.34 11.29
C ARG A 88 -1.72 -0.54 10.74
N ASP A 89 -0.92 -1.23 11.52
CA ASP A 89 0.42 -1.62 11.12
C ASP A 89 0.34 -2.61 9.97
N VAL A 90 1.29 -2.46 9.05
CA VAL A 90 1.45 -3.35 7.90
C VAL A 90 2.86 -3.87 7.89
N ARG A 91 3.02 -5.15 7.54
CA ARG A 91 4.33 -5.76 7.30
C ARG A 91 4.33 -6.44 5.95
N GLY A 92 5.41 -6.33 5.18
CA GLY A 92 5.45 -6.94 3.87
C GLY A 92 6.54 -6.39 2.98
N THR A 93 6.35 -6.53 1.68
CA THR A 93 7.29 -6.04 0.68
C THR A 93 6.57 -5.20 -0.35
N LEU A 94 7.13 -4.02 -0.58
CA LEU A 94 6.82 -3.18 -1.71
C LEU A 94 7.85 -3.44 -2.82
N THR A 95 7.39 -3.56 -4.05
CA THR A 95 8.22 -3.70 -5.24
C THR A 95 7.73 -2.77 -6.33
N VAL A 96 8.64 -2.00 -6.92
CA VAL A 96 8.41 -1.19 -8.11
C VAL A 96 9.18 -1.83 -9.25
N ARG A 97 8.45 -2.27 -10.27
CA ARG A 97 8.99 -2.94 -11.44
C ARG A 97 9.40 -1.94 -12.53
N PRO A 98 10.30 -2.32 -13.46
CA PRO A 98 10.68 -1.51 -14.62
C PRO A 98 9.50 -1.05 -15.49
N ASP A 99 8.43 -1.85 -15.55
CA ASP A 99 7.22 -1.53 -16.33
C ASP A 99 6.27 -0.56 -15.61
N GLY A 100 6.76 0.13 -14.57
CA GLY A 100 6.01 1.11 -13.80
C GLY A 100 4.89 0.52 -12.96
N LEU A 101 4.96 -0.76 -12.62
CA LEU A 101 3.99 -1.41 -11.74
C LEU A 101 4.54 -1.42 -10.30
N LEU A 102 3.84 -0.75 -9.40
CA LEU A 102 4.05 -0.84 -7.96
C LEU A 102 3.16 -1.96 -7.40
N ILE A 103 3.74 -2.81 -6.56
CA ILE A 103 3.07 -3.93 -5.91
C ILE A 103 3.47 -3.95 -4.44
N PHE A 104 2.50 -3.90 -3.54
CA PHE A 104 2.69 -4.24 -2.13
C PHE A 104 2.04 -5.60 -1.85
N THR A 105 2.75 -6.48 -1.16
CA THR A 105 2.20 -7.73 -0.64
C THR A 105 2.65 -7.90 0.81
N GLY A 106 1.68 -8.08 1.71
CA GLY A 106 1.96 -8.09 3.13
C GLY A 106 0.79 -8.54 3.98
N LEU A 107 0.92 -8.33 5.28
CA LEU A 107 -0.07 -8.61 6.30
C LEU A 107 -0.44 -7.32 7.02
N VAL A 108 -1.71 -7.21 7.40
CA VAL A 108 -2.22 -6.16 8.26
C VAL A 108 -2.60 -6.79 9.59
N THR A 109 -2.10 -6.22 10.68
CA THR A 109 -2.52 -6.57 12.04
C THR A 109 -3.45 -5.49 12.59
N SER A 110 -4.48 -5.90 13.32
CA SER A 110 -5.35 -4.95 14.03
C SER A 110 -5.76 -5.52 15.38
N ASP A 111 -5.88 -4.64 16.38
CA ASP A 111 -6.27 -5.03 17.73
C ASP A 111 -7.56 -5.84 17.71
N GLY A 112 -7.50 -7.06 18.27
CA GLY A 112 -8.64 -7.97 18.36
C GLY A 112 -8.95 -8.76 17.09
N VAL A 113 -8.26 -8.52 15.96
CA VAL A 113 -8.40 -9.34 14.74
C VAL A 113 -7.23 -10.31 14.67
N ASN A 114 -7.53 -11.59 14.90
CA ASN A 114 -6.61 -12.69 14.73
C ASN A 114 -7.33 -13.79 13.93
N PRO A 115 -6.77 -14.30 12.81
CA PRO A 115 -5.42 -14.04 12.29
C PRO A 115 -5.25 -12.69 11.58
N ALA A 116 -4.00 -12.26 11.42
CA ALA A 116 -3.62 -11.15 10.53
C ALA A 116 -4.18 -11.36 9.11
N GLN A 117 -4.57 -10.27 8.45
CA GLN A 117 -5.20 -10.32 7.14
C GLN A 117 -4.18 -10.08 6.03
N GLN A 118 -4.26 -10.87 4.95
CA GLN A 118 -3.46 -10.64 3.74
C GLN A 118 -3.86 -9.31 3.10
N LEU A 119 -2.86 -8.50 2.74
CA LEU A 119 -2.99 -7.29 1.95
C LEU A 119 -2.20 -7.44 0.64
N THR A 120 -2.84 -7.16 -0.48
CA THR A 120 -2.20 -7.06 -1.79
C THR A 120 -2.71 -5.79 -2.47
N VAL A 121 -1.81 -4.91 -2.85
CA VAL A 121 -2.13 -3.66 -3.55
C VAL A 121 -1.26 -3.55 -4.77
N SER A 122 -1.82 -3.20 -5.93
CA SER A 122 -1.03 -2.88 -7.10
C SER A 122 -1.60 -1.71 -7.89
N GLN A 123 -0.69 -0.85 -8.36
CA GLN A 123 -1.02 0.36 -9.10
C GLN A 123 0.02 0.60 -10.19
N ARG A 124 -0.43 1.01 -11.38
CA ARG A 124 0.49 1.54 -12.39
C ARG A 124 0.82 3.00 -12.10
N LEU A 125 2.11 3.30 -12.15
CA LEU A 125 2.63 4.65 -12.04
C LEU A 125 2.23 5.43 -13.29
N ARG A 126 1.44 6.49 -13.09
CA ARG A 126 1.05 7.41 -14.17
C ARG A 126 2.21 8.40 -14.35
N GLY A 127 2.95 8.30 -15.47
CA GLY A 127 3.97 9.29 -15.84
C GLY A 127 5.45 8.86 -15.74
N MET A 128 5.79 7.57 -15.79
CA MET A 128 7.18 7.12 -16.05
C MET A 128 7.54 7.23 -17.54
N GLY A 129 7.30 8.38 -18.16
CA GLY A 129 7.66 8.66 -19.54
C GLY A 129 8.67 9.81 -19.58
N ASP A 130 9.76 9.58 -20.31
CA ASP A 130 10.96 10.42 -20.51
C ASP A 130 10.77 11.95 -20.46
#